data_AF-A0A524LNY3-F1
#
_entry.id   AF-A0A524LNY3-F1
#
_cell.length_a   1.000
_cell.length_b   1.000
_cell.length_c   1.000
_cell.angle_alpha   90.00
_cell.angle_beta   90.00
_cell.angle_gamma   90.00
#
_symmetry.space_group_name_H-M   'P 1'
#
loop_
_entity.id
_entity.type
_entity.pdbx_description
1 polymer ?
#
loop_
_entity_poly.entity_id
_entity_poly.type
_entity_poly.pdbx_seq_one_letter_code
_entity_poly.pdbx_strand_id
1 'polypeptide(L)'
;MDLATAKLQHKIQQVQIYIYQSVMPLQMIRFKPGNITGAESTDFDDTHWDKFTVGAFWGGRDTTTWFRIPLRIDQQEAGQRAVVVIQPGKRFTFKASEGGDYREYELLVYLDGQPLQSIDIRRNEIMLWDKLKPGKTHLLAIEAFSGLETHQHCFEQADLVFIDAETEDYQYNLKMAFETMIALGDKNPDYPRLFNAIRESLHQVDFLQPATPAFYDSVKQANQQIKADLFTGNRNTDPLPDVTCVGHSHLDIAWMWQTRHSRKKAARTFS
;
A
#
# COMPACT_ATOMS: atom_id res chain seq x y z
N MET A 1 4.09 2.10 27.15
CA MET A 1 2.84 1.39 26.80
C MET A 1 2.70 0.23 27.77
N ASP A 2 1.55 0.07 28.39
CA ASP A 2 1.31 -1.04 29.31
C ASP A 2 1.09 -2.37 28.56
N LEU A 3 1.03 -3.48 29.30
CA LEU A 3 0.88 -4.82 28.72
C LEU A 3 -0.46 -4.99 27.98
N ALA A 4 -1.54 -4.40 28.47
CA ALA A 4 -2.86 -4.55 27.89
C ALA A 4 -2.95 -3.87 26.51
N THR A 5 -2.40 -2.65 26.42
CA THR A 5 -2.34 -1.86 25.19
C THR A 5 -1.41 -2.51 24.16
N ALA A 6 -0.27 -3.06 24.59
CA ALA A 6 0.62 -3.81 23.71
C ALA A 6 -0.05 -5.06 23.12
N LYS A 7 -0.90 -5.76 23.90
CA LYS A 7 -1.69 -6.90 23.41
C LYS A 7 -2.71 -6.48 22.35
N LEU A 8 -3.39 -5.33 22.53
CA LEU A 8 -4.29 -4.81 21.49
C LEU A 8 -3.52 -4.52 20.21
N GLN A 9 -2.39 -3.81 20.30
CA GLN A 9 -1.57 -3.49 19.14
C GLN A 9 -1.16 -4.76 18.36
N HIS A 10 -0.74 -5.80 19.07
CA HIS A 10 -0.37 -7.07 18.44
C HIS A 10 -1.56 -7.71 17.71
N LYS A 11 -2.74 -7.77 18.32
CA LYS A 11 -3.94 -8.31 17.66
C LYS A 11 -4.36 -7.50 16.43
N ILE A 12 -4.25 -6.17 16.49
CA ILE A 12 -4.53 -5.30 15.33
C ILE A 12 -3.57 -5.64 14.17
N GLN A 13 -2.29 -5.86 14.47
CA GLN A 13 -1.32 -6.32 13.47
C GLN A 13 -1.65 -7.71 12.93
N GLN A 14 -2.18 -8.62 13.75
CA GLN A 14 -2.63 -9.93 13.27
C GLN A 14 -3.78 -9.82 12.28
N VAL A 15 -4.77 -8.96 12.51
CA VAL A 15 -5.88 -8.72 11.56
C VAL A 15 -5.34 -8.26 10.21
N GLN A 16 -4.34 -7.37 10.20
CA GLN A 16 -3.74 -6.83 8.98
C GLN A 16 -3.21 -7.91 8.03
N ILE A 17 -2.66 -9.01 8.58
CA ILE A 17 -2.09 -10.11 7.79
C ILE A 17 -3.16 -10.78 6.91
N TYR A 18 -4.43 -10.75 7.33
CA TYR A 18 -5.53 -11.44 6.67
C TYR A 18 -6.31 -10.56 5.69
N ILE A 19 -5.88 -9.31 5.47
CA ILE A 19 -6.44 -8.43 4.44
C ILE A 19 -6.23 -9.04 3.04
N TYR A 20 -5.03 -9.56 2.78
CA TYR A 20 -4.69 -10.14 1.50
C TYR A 20 -5.11 -11.61 1.43
N GLN A 21 -5.94 -11.92 0.44
CA GLN A 21 -6.36 -13.27 0.06
C GLN A 21 -5.62 -13.69 -1.21
N SER A 22 -5.44 -15.02 -1.36
CA SER A 22 -4.94 -15.66 -2.59
C SER A 22 -3.70 -15.00 -3.19
N VAL A 23 -2.56 -15.13 -2.50
CA VAL A 23 -1.28 -14.56 -2.93
C VAL A 23 -0.71 -15.33 -4.12
N MET A 24 -0.60 -14.68 -5.27
CA MET A 24 -0.10 -15.25 -6.51
C MET A 24 1.16 -14.52 -7.00
N PRO A 25 2.34 -15.17 -6.96
CA PRO A 25 3.58 -14.55 -7.42
C PRO A 25 3.59 -14.23 -8.91
N LEU A 26 4.01 -13.01 -9.25
CA LEU A 26 4.19 -12.57 -10.64
C LEU A 26 5.58 -13.01 -11.14
N GLN A 27 5.61 -13.99 -12.04
CA GLN A 27 6.87 -14.62 -12.46
C GLN A 27 7.42 -14.11 -13.81
N MET A 28 6.57 -13.55 -14.67
CA MET A 28 6.96 -13.17 -16.03
C MET A 28 7.41 -11.71 -16.11
N ILE A 29 8.39 -11.34 -15.28
CA ILE A 29 8.91 -9.96 -15.25
C ILE A 29 10.03 -9.83 -16.27
N ARG A 30 9.92 -8.86 -17.16
CA ARG A 30 11.02 -8.39 -18.00
C ARG A 30 11.53 -7.06 -17.48
N PHE A 31 12.82 -6.81 -17.59
CA PHE A 31 13.40 -5.54 -17.18
C PHE A 31 14.49 -5.06 -18.12
N LYS A 32 14.70 -3.74 -18.14
CA LYS A 32 15.82 -3.12 -18.84
C LYS A 32 16.22 -1.82 -18.16
N PRO A 33 17.49 -1.68 -17.72
CA PRO A 33 18.02 -0.42 -17.26
C PRO A 33 18.08 0.62 -18.39
N GLY A 34 17.82 1.88 -18.05
CA GLY A 34 17.84 3.02 -18.96
C GLY A 34 16.49 3.71 -19.07
N ASN A 35 16.51 4.91 -19.64
CA ASN A 35 15.30 5.66 -19.96
C ASN A 35 14.84 5.27 -21.37
N ILE A 36 13.79 4.46 -21.46
CA ILE A 36 13.32 3.87 -22.72
C ILE A 36 11.99 4.53 -23.09
N THR A 37 11.97 5.22 -24.23
CA THR A 37 10.76 5.88 -24.73
C THR A 37 9.75 4.85 -25.24
N GLY A 38 8.49 4.97 -24.82
CA GLY A 38 7.40 4.10 -25.27
C GLY A 38 7.35 2.74 -24.55
N ALA A 39 8.20 2.51 -23.55
CA ALA A 39 8.25 1.27 -22.78
C ALA A 39 6.97 1.03 -21.95
N GLU A 40 6.12 2.04 -21.79
CA GLU A 40 4.77 1.95 -21.23
C GLU A 40 3.78 1.26 -22.17
N SER A 41 3.98 1.34 -23.48
CA SER A 41 3.02 0.88 -24.49
C SER A 41 2.88 -0.65 -24.52
N THR A 42 1.66 -1.13 -24.77
CA THR A 42 1.37 -2.56 -24.97
C THR A 42 2.08 -3.12 -26.20
N ASP A 43 2.27 -2.30 -27.22
CA ASP A 43 2.82 -2.71 -28.52
C ASP A 43 4.36 -2.63 -28.55
N PHE A 44 4.98 -2.19 -27.46
CA PHE A 44 6.44 -2.12 -27.34
C PHE A 44 7.04 -3.52 -27.31
N ASP A 45 8.01 -3.77 -28.19
CA ASP A 45 8.73 -5.03 -28.26
C ASP A 45 9.79 -5.13 -27.14
N ASP A 46 9.47 -5.93 -26.13
CA ASP A 46 10.35 -6.25 -25.01
C ASP A 46 10.98 -7.65 -25.11
N THR A 47 10.90 -8.32 -26.26
CA THR A 47 11.39 -9.70 -26.41
C THR A 47 12.90 -9.83 -26.15
N HIS A 48 13.65 -8.76 -26.42
CA HIS A 48 15.09 -8.66 -26.15
C HIS A 48 15.44 -8.13 -24.75
N TRP A 49 14.46 -7.92 -23.88
CA TRP A 49 14.72 -7.54 -22.49
C TRP A 49 15.09 -8.75 -21.66
N ASP A 50 15.92 -8.51 -20.65
CA ASP A 50 16.31 -9.55 -19.72
C ASP A 50 15.12 -9.99 -18.86
N LYS A 51 15.10 -11.27 -18.49
CA LYS A 51 14.16 -11.78 -17.50
C LYS A 51 14.61 -11.32 -16.12
N PHE A 52 13.67 -10.86 -15.31
CA PHE A 52 13.92 -10.45 -13.95
C PHE A 52 13.32 -11.47 -12.98
N THR A 53 14.06 -11.79 -11.92
CA THR A 53 13.61 -12.68 -10.86
C THR A 53 13.39 -11.87 -9.59
N VAL A 54 12.23 -12.00 -8.96
CA VAL A 54 11.98 -11.41 -7.63
C VAL A 54 13.05 -11.90 -6.65
N GLY A 55 13.62 -10.97 -5.87
CA GLY A 55 14.81 -11.16 -5.04
C GLY A 55 16.11 -10.71 -5.70
N ALA A 56 16.11 -10.38 -7.00
CA ALA A 56 17.27 -9.82 -7.69
C ALA A 56 17.44 -8.31 -7.41
N PHE A 57 18.65 -7.83 -7.69
CA PHE A 57 19.02 -6.42 -7.49
C PHE A 57 18.81 -5.59 -8.75
N TRP A 58 18.42 -4.33 -8.58
CA TRP A 58 18.33 -3.33 -9.65
C TRP A 58 18.74 -1.94 -9.16
N GLY A 59 18.92 -1.02 -10.11
CA GLY A 59 19.23 0.38 -9.80
C GLY A 59 20.72 0.62 -9.58
N GLY A 60 21.02 1.66 -8.82
CA GLY A 60 22.31 2.30 -8.71
C GLY A 60 22.13 3.83 -8.65
N ARG A 61 23.21 4.59 -8.83
CA ARG A 61 23.14 6.04 -8.78
C ARG A 61 22.40 6.62 -9.98
N ASP A 62 21.33 7.36 -9.69
CA ASP A 62 20.62 8.20 -10.65
C ASP A 62 20.19 7.42 -11.91
N THR A 63 19.62 6.24 -11.69
CA THR A 63 19.28 5.28 -12.75
C THR A 63 17.77 5.10 -12.83
N THR A 64 17.26 5.02 -14.06
CA THR A 64 15.90 4.56 -14.34
C THR A 64 15.97 3.13 -14.85
N THR A 65 15.07 2.28 -14.38
CA THR A 65 14.90 0.91 -14.87
C THR A 65 13.43 0.70 -15.18
N TRP A 66 13.16 0.08 -16.32
CA TRP A 66 11.80 -0.31 -16.67
C TRP A 66 11.55 -1.77 -16.31
N PHE A 67 10.37 -2.05 -15.77
CA PHE A 67 9.84 -3.40 -15.58
C PHE A 67 8.54 -3.54 -16.37
N ARG A 68 8.36 -4.69 -17.01
CA ARG A 68 7.14 -5.04 -17.75
C ARG A 68 6.63 -6.38 -17.23
N ILE A 69 5.39 -6.36 -16.74
CA ILE A 69 4.77 -7.47 -16.01
C ILE A 69 3.40 -7.72 -16.64
N PRO A 70 3.24 -8.78 -17.46
CA PRO A 70 1.95 -9.21 -17.92
C PRO A 70 1.19 -9.82 -16.74
N LEU A 71 -0.09 -9.51 -16.65
CA LEU A 71 -0.97 -10.02 -15.60
C LEU A 71 -2.35 -10.33 -16.16
N ARG A 72 -3.03 -11.27 -15.53
CA ARG A 72 -4.36 -11.72 -15.93
C ARG A 72 -5.09 -12.19 -14.68
N ILE A 73 -6.39 -11.89 -14.63
CA ILE A 73 -7.32 -12.49 -13.68
C ILE A 73 -8.29 -13.40 -14.43
N ASP A 74 -8.75 -14.44 -13.75
CA ASP A 74 -9.70 -15.41 -14.27
C ASP A 74 -11.15 -15.00 -14.02
N GLN A 75 -12.09 -15.67 -14.70
CA GLN A 75 -13.52 -15.35 -14.58
C GLN A 75 -14.07 -15.53 -13.15
N GLN A 76 -13.49 -16.46 -12.39
CA GLN A 76 -13.84 -16.71 -10.99
C GLN A 76 -13.42 -15.58 -10.03
N GLU A 77 -12.49 -14.73 -10.48
CA GLU A 77 -11.94 -13.60 -9.72
C GLU A 77 -12.65 -12.28 -10.08
N ALA A 78 -13.60 -12.32 -11.00
CA ALA A 78 -14.35 -11.16 -11.43
C ALA A 78 -15.08 -10.50 -10.25
N GLY A 79 -14.88 -9.19 -10.09
CA GLY A 79 -15.49 -8.40 -9.01
C GLY A 79 -14.75 -8.46 -7.67
N GLN A 80 -13.69 -9.25 -7.55
CA GLN A 80 -12.82 -9.22 -6.37
C GLN A 80 -11.87 -8.01 -6.44
N ARG A 81 -11.40 -7.54 -5.27
CA ARG A 81 -10.50 -6.39 -5.20
C ARG A 81 -9.04 -6.76 -5.53
N ALA A 82 -8.75 -6.95 -6.81
CA ALA A 82 -7.41 -7.24 -7.30
C ALA A 82 -6.43 -6.08 -7.03
N VAL A 83 -5.29 -6.41 -6.43
CA VAL A 83 -4.17 -5.49 -6.12
C VAL A 83 -2.86 -6.17 -6.45
N VAL A 84 -1.90 -5.44 -6.97
CA VAL A 84 -0.52 -5.91 -7.08
C VAL A 84 0.32 -5.29 -5.97
N VAL A 85 0.87 -6.12 -5.09
CA VAL A 85 1.80 -5.71 -4.04
C VAL A 85 3.22 -5.82 -4.57
N ILE A 86 3.94 -4.70 -4.61
CA ILE A 86 5.33 -4.63 -5.04
C ILE A 86 6.23 -4.01 -3.98
N GLN A 87 7.31 -4.71 -3.66
CA GLN A 87 8.38 -4.20 -2.80
C GLN A 87 9.68 -4.13 -3.60
N PRO A 88 9.91 -3.06 -4.37
CA PRO A 88 11.06 -2.99 -5.28
C PRO A 88 12.37 -2.69 -4.56
N GLY A 89 12.37 -2.38 -3.26
CA GLY A 89 13.58 -2.11 -2.50
C GLY A 89 13.33 -2.10 -1.01
N LYS A 90 14.37 -2.26 -0.20
CA LYS A 90 14.24 -2.15 1.26
C LYS A 90 13.88 -0.73 1.67
N ARG A 91 13.06 -0.63 2.71
CA ARG A 91 12.97 0.59 3.50
C ARG A 91 14.29 0.74 4.26
N PHE A 92 15.14 1.67 3.87
CA PHE A 92 16.33 1.98 4.66
C PHE A 92 15.89 2.60 5.99
N THR A 93 15.99 1.84 7.07
CA THR A 93 15.57 2.26 8.43
C THR A 93 16.61 3.20 9.08
N PHE A 94 17.16 4.14 8.32
CA PHE A 94 17.88 5.27 8.92
C PHE A 94 16.90 6.44 9.01
N LYS A 95 16.82 7.05 10.19
CA LYS A 95 15.95 8.18 10.50
C LYS A 95 16.25 9.39 9.59
N ALA A 96 15.70 9.41 8.39
CA ALA A 96 15.24 10.65 7.77
C ALA A 96 13.72 10.66 7.98
N SER A 97 13.29 11.19 9.11
CA SER A 97 11.87 11.34 9.47
C SER A 97 11.14 12.36 8.57
N GLU A 98 11.85 13.02 7.68
CA GLU A 98 11.39 14.08 6.80
C GLU A 98 11.93 13.71 5.42
N GLY A 99 11.04 13.53 4.42
CA GLY A 99 11.39 12.92 3.13
C GLY A 99 12.54 13.63 2.38
N GLY A 100 13.00 13.00 1.30
CA GLY A 100 14.17 13.49 0.56
C GLY A 100 15.45 12.71 0.86
N ASP A 101 15.32 11.47 1.32
CA ASP A 101 16.45 10.55 1.34
C ASP A 101 16.85 10.19 -0.09
N TYR A 102 18.09 10.53 -0.45
CA TYR A 102 18.69 10.24 -1.74
C TYR A 102 18.68 8.76 -2.11
N ARG A 103 18.40 7.87 -1.16
CA ARG A 103 18.36 6.42 -1.39
C ARG A 103 17.03 5.88 -1.85
N GLU A 104 15.95 6.62 -1.67
CA GLU A 104 14.60 6.12 -1.92
C GLU A 104 14.34 5.95 -3.42
N TYR A 105 13.70 4.84 -3.77
CA TYR A 105 13.18 4.65 -5.11
C TYR A 105 11.86 5.40 -5.29
N GLU A 106 11.57 5.75 -6.53
CA GLU A 106 10.29 6.37 -6.93
C GLU A 106 9.80 5.73 -8.22
N LEU A 107 8.57 5.23 -8.22
CA LEU A 107 8.01 4.49 -9.35
C LEU A 107 6.84 5.25 -9.94
N LEU A 108 6.71 5.20 -11.27
CA LEU A 108 5.48 5.52 -11.98
C LEU A 108 4.97 4.25 -12.65
N VAL A 109 3.75 3.86 -12.30
CA VAL A 109 3.09 2.66 -12.81
C VAL A 109 2.15 3.06 -13.95
N TYR A 110 2.18 2.26 -15.01
CA TYR A 110 1.30 2.36 -16.15
C TYR A 110 0.53 1.04 -16.30
N LEU A 111 -0.76 1.13 -16.63
CA LEU A 111 -1.59 -0.01 -16.98
C LEU A 111 -2.04 0.13 -18.43
N ASP A 112 -1.71 -0.86 -19.26
CA ASP A 112 -2.01 -0.85 -20.71
C ASP A 112 -1.59 0.47 -21.39
N GLY A 113 -0.41 1.00 -21.03
CA GLY A 113 0.15 2.25 -21.57
C GLY A 113 -0.40 3.54 -20.97
N GLN A 114 -1.39 3.49 -20.09
CA GLN A 114 -1.91 4.67 -19.41
C GLN A 114 -1.27 4.85 -18.03
N PRO A 115 -0.83 6.06 -17.64
CA PRO A 115 -0.33 6.30 -16.28
C PRO A 115 -1.43 6.00 -15.28
N LEU A 116 -1.09 5.27 -14.22
CA LEU A 116 -2.04 4.77 -13.23
C LEU A 116 -1.81 5.37 -11.84
N GLN A 117 -0.60 5.22 -11.31
CA GLN A 117 -0.31 5.53 -9.90
C GLN A 117 1.20 5.64 -9.68
N SER A 118 1.62 6.42 -8.68
CA SER A 118 2.98 6.37 -8.16
C SER A 118 3.16 5.44 -6.95
N ILE A 119 4.32 4.79 -6.89
CA ILE A 119 4.72 3.87 -5.82
C ILE A 119 6.01 4.38 -5.19
N ASP A 120 6.08 4.31 -3.87
CA ASP A 120 7.22 4.74 -3.06
C ASP A 120 7.40 3.81 -1.85
N ILE A 121 8.41 4.08 -1.02
CA ILE A 121 8.73 3.25 0.15
C ILE A 121 7.61 3.11 1.20
N ARG A 122 6.56 3.92 1.13
CA ARG A 122 5.39 3.91 2.03
C ARG A 122 4.13 3.38 1.35
N ARG A 123 4.12 3.23 0.03
CA ARG A 123 3.00 2.76 -0.77
C ARG A 123 3.48 1.68 -1.72
N ASN A 124 3.14 0.44 -1.40
CA ASN A 124 3.55 -0.77 -2.12
C ASN A 124 2.39 -1.46 -2.86
N GLU A 125 1.19 -0.88 -2.84
CA GLU A 125 -0.01 -1.45 -3.47
C GLU A 125 -0.38 -0.70 -4.75
N ILE A 126 -0.57 -1.45 -5.83
CA ILE A 126 -1.11 -0.97 -7.10
C ILE A 126 -2.56 -1.43 -7.20
N MET A 127 -3.49 -0.48 -7.16
CA MET A 127 -4.93 -0.76 -7.14
C MET A 127 -5.46 -1.04 -8.55
N LEU A 128 -6.02 -2.23 -8.78
CA LEU A 128 -6.41 -2.70 -10.12
C LEU A 128 -7.85 -3.20 -10.25
N TRP A 129 -8.60 -3.26 -9.14
CA TRP A 129 -9.88 -3.96 -9.05
C TRP A 129 -10.96 -3.50 -10.04
N ASP A 130 -11.02 -2.21 -10.38
CA ASP A 130 -11.96 -1.66 -11.38
C ASP A 130 -11.34 -1.54 -12.79
N LYS A 131 -10.11 -2.03 -12.98
CA LYS A 131 -9.31 -1.81 -14.19
C LYS A 131 -9.06 -3.10 -14.98
N LEU A 132 -9.04 -4.25 -14.31
CA LEU A 132 -8.80 -5.53 -14.94
C LEU A 132 -10.07 -6.11 -15.56
N LYS A 133 -9.91 -6.68 -16.75
CA LYS A 133 -10.95 -7.40 -17.47
C LYS A 133 -10.65 -8.90 -17.38
N PRO A 134 -11.52 -9.72 -16.78
CA PRO A 134 -11.33 -11.16 -16.72
C PRO A 134 -11.05 -11.79 -18.08
N GLY A 135 -10.07 -12.70 -18.13
CA GLY A 135 -9.65 -13.37 -19.36
C GLY A 135 -8.77 -12.54 -20.31
N LYS A 136 -8.66 -11.21 -20.11
CA LYS A 136 -7.72 -10.36 -20.86
C LYS A 136 -6.37 -10.34 -20.14
N THR A 137 -5.29 -10.46 -20.90
CA THR A 137 -3.94 -10.13 -20.40
C THR A 137 -3.76 -8.62 -20.43
N HIS A 138 -3.50 -8.04 -19.26
CA HIS A 138 -3.12 -6.65 -19.08
C HIS A 138 -1.60 -6.54 -18.91
N LEU A 139 -1.06 -5.36 -19.19
CA LEU A 139 0.35 -5.06 -18.98
C LEU A 139 0.53 -3.99 -17.91
N LEU A 140 1.24 -4.33 -16.84
CA LEU A 140 1.86 -3.34 -15.97
C LEU A 140 3.25 -2.99 -16.48
N ALA A 141 3.46 -1.73 -16.81
CA ALA A 141 4.77 -1.18 -17.05
C ALA A 141 5.14 -0.25 -15.89
N ILE A 142 6.36 -0.37 -15.38
CA ILE A 142 6.83 0.37 -14.21
C ILE A 142 8.11 1.10 -14.60
N GLU A 143 8.05 2.43 -14.58
CA GLU A 143 9.23 3.28 -14.67
C GLU A 143 9.77 3.50 -13.25
N ALA A 144 10.85 2.80 -12.89
CA ALA A 144 11.44 2.84 -11.56
C ALA A 144 12.71 3.68 -11.52
N PHE A 145 12.70 4.76 -10.75
CA PHE A 145 13.88 5.56 -10.45
C PHE A 145 14.53 5.03 -9.16
N SER A 146 15.84 4.80 -9.17
CA SER A 146 16.56 4.15 -8.06
C SER A 146 17.04 5.09 -6.95
N GLY A 147 16.91 6.40 -7.13
CA GLY A 147 17.47 7.40 -6.22
C GLY A 147 18.82 7.96 -6.70
N LEU A 148 19.43 8.82 -5.90
CA LEU A 148 20.66 9.58 -6.21
C LEU A 148 21.93 9.00 -5.56
N GLU A 149 21.80 7.91 -4.79
CA GLU A 149 22.91 7.18 -4.18
C GLU A 149 23.32 5.92 -4.95
N THR A 150 24.53 5.40 -4.71
CA THR A 150 25.12 4.30 -5.47
C THR A 150 24.61 2.91 -5.12
N HIS A 151 23.79 2.74 -4.07
CA HIS A 151 23.29 1.44 -3.66
C HIS A 151 22.31 0.87 -4.69
N GLN A 152 22.18 -0.45 -4.67
CA GLN A 152 21.17 -1.16 -5.43
C GLN A 152 20.01 -1.57 -4.53
N HIS A 153 18.83 -1.71 -5.12
CA HIS A 153 17.62 -2.15 -4.46
C HIS A 153 17.39 -3.63 -4.73
N CYS A 154 17.00 -4.39 -3.70
CA CYS A 154 16.50 -5.76 -3.87
C CYS A 154 14.99 -5.68 -4.12
N PHE A 155 14.52 -6.24 -5.22
CA PHE A 155 13.08 -6.28 -5.51
C PHE A 155 12.47 -7.50 -4.80
N GLU A 156 12.04 -7.32 -3.55
CA GLU A 156 11.69 -8.37 -2.61
C GLU A 156 10.36 -9.05 -2.89
N GLN A 157 9.39 -8.35 -3.49
CA GLN A 157 8.04 -8.87 -3.64
C GLN A 157 7.37 -8.33 -4.90
N ALA A 158 6.65 -9.20 -5.63
CA ALA A 158 5.73 -8.83 -6.71
C ALA A 158 4.62 -9.87 -6.79
N ASP A 159 3.51 -9.63 -6.09
CA ASP A 159 2.39 -10.57 -5.99
C ASP A 159 1.09 -9.92 -6.42
N LEU A 160 0.26 -10.68 -7.13
CA LEU A 160 -1.16 -10.37 -7.29
C LEU A 160 -1.91 -10.94 -6.08
N VAL A 161 -2.68 -10.09 -5.40
CA VAL A 161 -3.47 -10.42 -4.23
C VAL A 161 -4.89 -9.89 -4.40
N PHE A 162 -5.83 -10.40 -3.60
CA PHE A 162 -7.18 -9.87 -3.51
C PHE A 162 -7.45 -9.34 -2.12
N ILE A 163 -7.99 -8.13 -2.03
CA ILE A 163 -8.30 -7.49 -0.75
C ILE A 163 -9.69 -7.91 -0.26
N ASP A 164 -9.76 -8.44 0.96
CA ASP A 164 -11.02 -8.57 1.69
C ASP A 164 -11.44 -7.21 2.23
N ALA A 165 -12.47 -6.61 1.61
CA ALA A 165 -12.88 -5.23 1.90
C ALA A 165 -13.36 -5.02 3.35
N GLU A 166 -14.01 -6.03 3.95
CA GLU A 166 -14.50 -5.93 5.33
C GLU A 166 -13.35 -6.01 6.34
N THR A 167 -12.35 -6.87 6.09
CA THR A 167 -11.15 -6.99 6.92
C THR A 167 -10.25 -5.76 6.80
N GLU A 168 -10.07 -5.23 5.59
CA GLU A 168 -9.36 -3.97 5.34
C GLU A 168 -9.99 -2.82 6.13
N ASP A 169 -11.29 -2.62 5.95
CA ASP A 169 -12.03 -1.55 6.62
C ASP A 169 -12.01 -1.71 8.16
N TYR A 170 -12.14 -2.94 8.66
CA TYR A 170 -11.99 -3.21 10.10
C TYR A 170 -10.59 -2.86 10.61
N GLN A 171 -9.53 -3.22 9.86
CA GLN A 171 -8.17 -2.91 10.24
C GLN A 171 -7.96 -1.39 10.32
N TYR A 172 -8.47 -0.62 9.37
CA TYR A 172 -8.37 0.84 9.40
C TYR A 172 -9.16 1.43 10.57
N ASN A 173 -10.36 0.94 10.85
CA ASN A 173 -11.17 1.37 12.00
C ASN A 173 -10.45 1.11 13.33
N LEU A 174 -9.86 -0.09 13.49
CA LEU A 174 -9.04 -0.44 14.65
C LEU A 174 -7.81 0.46 14.77
N LYS A 175 -7.08 0.67 13.68
CA LYS A 175 -5.87 1.50 13.66
C LYS A 175 -6.19 2.94 14.04
N MET A 176 -7.22 3.54 13.45
CA MET A 176 -7.65 4.90 13.77
C MET A 176 -8.06 5.03 15.24
N ALA A 177 -8.89 4.10 15.75
CA ALA A 177 -9.32 4.11 17.14
C ALA A 177 -8.14 3.94 18.10
N PHE A 178 -7.22 3.03 17.81
CA PHE A 178 -6.04 2.77 18.63
C PHE A 178 -5.07 3.96 18.62
N GLU A 179 -4.74 4.52 17.46
CA GLU A 179 -3.86 5.68 17.35
C GLU A 179 -4.46 6.91 18.06
N THR A 180 -5.78 7.10 17.95
CA THR A 180 -6.50 8.14 18.69
C THR A 180 -6.43 7.92 20.20
N MET A 181 -6.69 6.70 20.66
CA MET A 181 -6.60 6.33 22.08
C MET A 181 -5.20 6.60 22.65
N ILE A 182 -4.14 6.24 21.92
CA ILE A 182 -2.75 6.51 22.30
C ILE A 182 -2.46 8.01 22.33
N ALA A 183 -2.92 8.77 21.34
CA ALA A 183 -2.69 10.20 21.24
C ALA A 183 -3.38 10.99 22.38
N LEU A 184 -4.60 10.58 22.78
CA LEU A 184 -5.33 11.19 23.90
C LEU A 184 -4.67 10.89 25.25
N GLY A 185 -4.08 9.70 25.41
CA GLY A 185 -3.44 9.25 26.64
C GLY A 185 -4.41 8.71 27.69
N ASP A 186 -3.88 7.94 28.64
CA ASP A 186 -4.63 7.18 29.67
C ASP A 186 -5.42 8.04 30.66
N LYS A 187 -5.07 9.32 30.80
CA LYS A 187 -5.78 10.29 31.65
C LYS A 187 -7.01 10.90 31.00
N ASN A 188 -7.21 10.69 29.71
CA ASN A 188 -8.37 11.25 28.99
C ASN A 188 -9.65 10.45 29.32
N PRO A 189 -10.79 11.10 29.57
CA PRO A 189 -12.05 10.42 29.89
C PRO A 189 -12.57 9.50 28.77
N ASP A 190 -12.20 9.73 27.51
CA ASP A 190 -12.59 8.88 26.38
C ASP A 190 -11.69 7.63 26.24
N TYR A 191 -10.55 7.59 26.92
CA TYR A 191 -9.61 6.47 26.82
C TYR A 191 -10.26 5.12 27.16
N PRO A 192 -10.99 4.95 28.28
CA PRO A 192 -11.64 3.68 28.61
C PRO A 192 -12.70 3.27 27.58
N ARG A 193 -13.40 4.23 26.97
CA ARG A 193 -14.40 3.97 25.91
C ARG A 193 -13.72 3.39 24.68
N LEU A 194 -12.68 4.06 24.16
CA LEU A 194 -11.93 3.61 22.98
C LEU A 194 -11.28 2.24 23.24
N PHE A 195 -10.63 2.08 24.39
CA PHE A 195 -9.99 0.83 24.78
C PHE A 195 -10.99 -0.34 24.80
N ASN A 196 -12.15 -0.15 25.44
CA ASN A 196 -13.16 -1.20 25.53
C ASN A 196 -13.78 -1.52 24.17
N ALA A 197 -14.09 -0.52 23.34
CA ALA A 197 -14.64 -0.76 22.01
C ALA A 197 -13.68 -1.61 21.14
N ILE A 198 -12.39 -1.25 21.12
CA ILE A 198 -11.35 -2.02 20.42
C ILE A 198 -11.23 -3.44 20.99
N ARG A 199 -11.20 -3.56 22.32
CA ARG A 199 -11.05 -4.85 23.00
C ARG A 199 -12.22 -5.79 22.71
N GLU A 200 -13.45 -5.30 22.84
CA GLU A 200 -14.66 -6.11 22.63
C GLU A 200 -14.86 -6.48 21.15
N SER A 201 -14.55 -5.59 20.20
CA SER A 201 -14.59 -5.95 18.79
C SER A 201 -13.55 -7.04 18.47
N LEU A 202 -12.32 -6.92 18.98
CA LEU A 202 -11.27 -7.93 18.80
C LEU A 202 -11.56 -9.26 19.50
N HIS A 203 -12.42 -9.29 20.52
CA HIS A 203 -12.84 -10.53 21.17
C HIS A 203 -13.81 -11.35 20.30
N GLN A 204 -14.52 -10.73 19.37
CA GLN A 204 -15.45 -11.42 18.47
C GLN A 204 -14.73 -12.13 17.32
N VAL A 205 -13.51 -11.70 16.99
CA VAL A 205 -12.74 -12.26 15.88
C VAL A 205 -12.25 -13.67 16.23
N ASP A 206 -12.56 -14.65 15.38
CA ASP A 206 -12.15 -16.04 15.55
C ASP A 206 -10.70 -16.27 15.09
N PHE A 207 -9.74 -15.89 15.94
CA PHE A 207 -8.33 -16.15 15.67
C PHE A 207 -7.91 -17.64 15.77
N LEU A 208 -8.81 -18.56 16.14
CA LEU A 208 -8.48 -19.99 16.24
C LEU A 208 -8.49 -20.67 14.87
N GLN A 209 -9.30 -20.17 13.94
CA GLN A 209 -9.42 -20.69 12.58
C GLN A 209 -9.20 -19.59 11.52
N PRO A 210 -8.00 -18.98 11.49
CA PRO A 210 -7.73 -17.86 10.60
C PRO A 210 -7.85 -18.22 9.12
N ALA A 211 -8.14 -17.23 8.29
CA ALA A 211 -8.30 -17.37 6.82
C ALA A 211 -9.39 -18.37 6.37
N THR A 212 -10.35 -18.69 7.25
CA THR A 212 -11.56 -19.46 6.91
C THR A 212 -12.76 -18.53 6.69
N PRO A 213 -13.84 -18.99 6.01
CA PRO A 213 -15.06 -18.20 5.89
C PRO A 213 -15.63 -17.75 7.25
N ALA A 214 -15.56 -18.61 8.28
CA ALA A 214 -16.00 -18.28 9.63
C ALA A 214 -15.17 -17.15 10.26
N PHE A 215 -13.85 -17.12 10.02
CA PHE A 215 -13.00 -16.00 10.43
C PHE A 215 -13.45 -14.69 9.77
N TYR A 216 -13.63 -14.68 8.44
CA TYR A 216 -14.06 -13.46 7.73
C TYR A 216 -15.45 -12.98 8.15
N ASP A 217 -16.39 -13.90 8.40
CA ASP A 217 -17.69 -13.56 8.96
C ASP A 217 -17.58 -12.94 10.37
N SER A 218 -16.70 -13.47 11.22
CA SER A 218 -16.43 -12.91 12.56
C SER A 218 -15.81 -11.51 12.49
N VAL A 219 -14.92 -11.26 11.53
CA VAL A 219 -14.31 -9.95 11.29
C VAL A 219 -15.37 -8.94 10.84
N LYS A 220 -16.27 -9.34 9.95
CA LYS A 220 -17.39 -8.50 9.51
C LYS A 220 -18.30 -8.10 10.67
N GLN A 221 -18.65 -9.05 11.56
CA GLN A 221 -19.44 -8.77 12.76
C GLN A 221 -18.71 -7.81 13.71
N ALA A 222 -17.41 -8.05 13.95
CA ALA A 222 -16.57 -7.17 14.76
C ALA A 222 -16.49 -5.74 14.18
N ASN A 223 -16.41 -5.62 12.85
CA ASN A 223 -16.37 -4.34 12.15
C ASN A 223 -17.68 -3.56 12.32
N GLN A 224 -18.82 -4.25 12.21
CA GLN A 224 -20.13 -3.64 12.46
C GLN A 224 -20.24 -3.14 13.90
N GLN A 225 -19.76 -3.91 14.88
CA GLN A 225 -19.78 -3.52 16.29
C GLN A 225 -18.91 -2.27 16.54
N ILE A 226 -17.65 -2.25 16.11
CA ILE A 226 -16.78 -1.10 16.39
C ILE A 226 -17.30 0.17 15.72
N LYS A 227 -17.90 0.05 14.53
CA LYS A 227 -18.57 1.17 13.87
C LYS A 227 -19.75 1.68 14.67
N ALA A 228 -20.57 0.76 15.17
CA ALA A 228 -21.71 1.11 16.02
C ALA A 228 -21.26 1.85 17.29
N ASP A 229 -20.20 1.37 17.94
CA ASP A 229 -19.73 1.88 19.23
C ASP A 229 -18.97 3.21 19.11
N LEU A 230 -18.23 3.44 18.02
CA LEU A 230 -17.32 4.59 17.91
C LEU A 230 -17.71 5.63 16.87
N PHE A 231 -18.33 5.22 15.75
CA PHE A 231 -18.58 6.13 14.62
C PHE A 231 -20.05 6.49 14.47
N THR A 232 -20.96 5.70 15.04
CA THR A 232 -22.39 6.02 15.06
C THR A 232 -22.83 6.46 16.46
N GLY A 233 -23.41 7.66 16.57
CA GLY A 233 -24.03 8.11 17.82
C GLY A 233 -23.10 8.90 18.76
N ASN A 234 -23.62 10.02 19.26
CA ASN A 234 -22.98 11.01 20.13
C ASN A 234 -21.74 11.69 19.53
N ARG A 235 -21.99 12.58 18.56
CA ARG A 235 -21.17 13.79 18.50
C ARG A 235 -21.38 14.51 19.82
N ASN A 236 -20.28 14.81 20.51
CA ASN A 236 -20.34 15.61 21.72
C ASN A 236 -21.11 16.90 21.40
N THR A 237 -22.12 17.23 22.20
CA THR A 237 -22.99 18.39 21.94
C THR A 237 -22.35 19.71 22.37
N ASP A 238 -21.18 19.62 22.99
CA ASP A 238 -20.32 20.76 23.29
C ASP A 238 -19.88 21.46 21.99
N PRO A 239 -19.70 22.80 22.02
CA PRO A 239 -19.13 23.53 20.90
C PRO A 239 -17.68 23.09 20.67
N LEU A 240 -17.49 22.18 19.73
CA LEU A 240 -16.18 21.72 19.27
C LEU A 240 -15.63 22.67 18.19
N PRO A 241 -14.29 22.79 18.08
CA PRO A 241 -13.69 23.53 16.98
C PRO A 241 -13.93 22.84 15.64
N ASP A 242 -14.19 23.63 14.60
CA ASP A 242 -14.24 23.13 13.23
C ASP A 242 -12.82 22.89 12.71
N VAL A 243 -12.56 21.68 12.22
CA VAL A 243 -11.29 21.30 11.59
C VAL A 243 -11.51 21.12 10.10
N THR A 244 -10.81 21.92 9.29
CA THR A 244 -10.81 21.77 7.82
C THR A 244 -9.49 21.16 7.38
N CYS A 245 -9.59 20.03 6.66
CA CYS A 245 -8.42 19.33 6.12
C CYS A 245 -8.32 19.55 4.60
N VAL A 246 -7.12 19.88 4.11
CA VAL A 246 -6.83 20.04 2.68
C VAL A 246 -5.62 19.20 2.31
N GLY A 247 -5.73 18.42 1.23
CA GLY A 247 -4.60 17.68 0.67
C GLY A 247 -3.64 18.62 -0.05
N HIS A 248 -2.36 18.59 0.32
CA HIS A 248 -1.31 19.38 -0.30
C HIS A 248 -0.08 18.51 -0.59
N SER A 249 0.50 18.66 -1.78
CA SER A 249 1.78 18.05 -2.13
C SER A 249 2.77 19.15 -2.49
N HIS A 250 3.67 19.46 -1.54
CA HIS A 250 4.77 20.37 -1.78
C HIS A 250 5.81 19.70 -2.68
N LEU A 251 6.21 20.37 -3.77
CA LEU A 251 7.25 19.86 -4.67
C LEU A 251 8.30 20.92 -4.95
N ASP A 252 9.50 20.74 -4.40
CA ASP A 252 10.63 21.58 -4.73
C ASP A 252 11.13 21.32 -6.16
N ILE A 253 11.35 22.39 -6.92
CA ILE A 253 11.74 22.30 -8.34
C ILE A 253 13.24 22.02 -8.51
N ALA A 254 14.09 22.59 -7.66
CA ALA A 254 15.54 22.42 -7.74
C ALA A 254 16.16 22.63 -6.35
N TRP A 255 15.98 21.64 -5.48
CA TRP A 255 16.57 21.63 -4.13
C TRP A 255 17.69 20.60 -4.07
N MET A 256 17.35 19.37 -3.72
CA MET A 256 18.27 18.24 -3.59
C MET A 256 18.42 17.43 -4.89
N TRP A 257 17.71 17.82 -5.96
CA TRP A 257 17.70 17.12 -7.24
C TRP A 257 17.66 18.10 -8.41
N GLN A 258 18.03 17.59 -9.59
CA GLN A 258 18.00 18.34 -10.84
C GLN A 258 16.56 18.53 -11.35
N THR A 259 16.34 19.56 -12.18
CA THR A 259 15.03 19.87 -12.78
C THR A 259 14.43 18.72 -13.60
N ARG A 260 15.28 17.88 -14.20
CA ARG A 260 14.84 16.66 -14.91
C ARG A 260 14.12 15.68 -13.97
N HIS A 261 14.56 15.58 -12.70
CA HIS A 261 13.91 14.75 -11.70
C HIS A 261 12.58 15.37 -11.26
N SER A 262 12.51 16.69 -11.12
CA SER A 262 11.26 17.40 -10.78
C SER A 262 10.17 17.20 -11.82
N ARG A 263 10.51 17.13 -13.10
CA ARG A 263 9.54 16.77 -14.17
C ARG A 263 8.95 15.37 -13.95
N LYS A 264 9.79 14.40 -13.59
CA LYS A 264 9.35 13.02 -13.29
C LYS A 264 8.58 12.94 -11.97
N LYS A 265 8.99 13.68 -10.95
CA LYS A 265 8.25 13.81 -9.67
C LYS A 265 6.88 14.41 -9.90
N ALA A 266 6.77 15.48 -10.68
CA ALA A 266 5.47 16.06 -11.04
C ALA A 266 4.57 15.03 -11.73
N ALA A 267 5.10 14.27 -12.69
CA ALA A 267 4.33 13.20 -13.34
C ALA A 267 3.80 12.16 -12.34
N ARG A 268 4.62 11.75 -11.34
CA ARG A 268 4.23 10.82 -10.28
C ARG A 268 3.24 11.39 -9.27
N THR A 269 3.35 12.68 -8.96
CA THR A 269 2.48 13.36 -7.99
C THR A 269 1.09 13.64 -8.56
N PHE A 270 0.99 13.92 -9.86
CA PHE A 270 -0.25 14.33 -10.51
C PHE A 270 -0.93 13.21 -11.34
N SER A 271 -0.35 12.01 -11.38
CA SER A 271 -0.98 10.79 -11.90
C SER A 271 -1.88 10.15 -10.84
#